data_AF-A0A1I0JRR1-F1
#
_entry.id   AF-A0A1I0JRR1-F1
#
_cell.length_a   1.000
_cell.length_b   1.000
_cell.length_c   1.000
_cell.angle_alpha   90.00
_cell.angle_beta   90.00
_cell.angle_gamma   90.00
#
_symmetry.space_group_name_H-M   'P 1'
#
loop_
_entity.id
_entity.type
_entity.pdbx_description
1 polymer ?
#
loop_
_entity_poly.entity_id
_entity_poly.type
_entity_poly.pdbx_seq_one_letter_code
_entity_poly.pdbx_strand_id
1 'polypeptide(L)'
;MISNCGHDERGKYSGGQAGDQNGDEWAVIPWYNRPWNYVLRHPDAAVRKKIVELARKAANNDMIGYDQGDRYSFWTQLKAVGYDPSKITVPCESDCSAGVAAIVKAVGYLMGNTKLQSVSIYCYTGNLRAALKAAGFEVLTASKYLASDNYLRAGDVLLYEGHHTAINLDDGASAETTTTYTEGWQRSADGRYWWQRVDGTWPANCWQLINHHWYLFDGSGWMVTGWHRWNGKMVDSADGTGDWYFLDNTAGGPLEGACWHTRDNGAQEIWEVDLANQI
;
A
#
# COMPACT_ATOMS: atom_id res chain seq x y z
N MET A 1 -2.47 17.68 -7.15
CA MET A 1 -1.31 17.99 -8.03
C MET A 1 -0.77 16.70 -8.63
N ILE A 2 -0.08 16.79 -9.76
CA ILE A 2 0.62 15.67 -10.40
C ILE A 2 2.08 16.05 -10.67
N SER A 3 2.98 15.06 -10.66
CA SER A 3 4.33 15.16 -11.20
C SER A 3 4.26 14.76 -12.67
N ASN A 4 4.52 15.71 -13.56
CA ASN A 4 4.31 15.60 -14.99
C ASN A 4 5.60 15.94 -15.74
N CYS A 5 6.04 15.02 -16.58
CA CYS A 5 7.23 15.14 -17.42
C CYS A 5 6.79 14.93 -18.88
N GLY A 6 6.69 15.99 -19.69
CA GLY A 6 5.90 15.93 -20.93
C GLY A 6 6.51 16.50 -22.20
N HIS A 7 7.48 17.41 -22.11
CA HIS A 7 8.11 18.07 -23.25
C HIS A 7 9.40 18.76 -22.83
N ASP A 8 10.29 18.98 -23.80
CA ASP A 8 11.52 19.76 -23.67
C ASP A 8 11.25 21.28 -23.62
N GLU A 9 12.30 22.08 -23.46
CA GLU A 9 12.26 23.55 -23.33
C GLU A 9 11.59 24.28 -24.51
N ARG A 10 11.33 23.57 -25.62
CA ARG A 10 10.75 24.09 -26.88
C ARG A 10 9.36 23.51 -27.15
N GLY A 11 8.79 22.75 -26.22
CA GLY A 11 7.50 22.07 -26.42
C GLY A 11 7.59 20.86 -27.35
N LYS A 12 8.78 20.28 -27.55
CA LYS A 12 9.02 19.09 -28.37
C LYS A 12 9.36 17.88 -27.51
N TYR A 13 9.51 16.73 -28.14
CA TYR A 13 9.78 15.48 -27.43
C TYR A 13 11.24 15.02 -27.47
N SER A 14 12.11 15.67 -28.25
CA SER A 14 13.52 15.29 -28.35
C SER A 14 14.38 16.35 -29.04
N GLY A 15 15.69 16.28 -28.77
CA GLY A 15 16.74 17.16 -29.24
C GLY A 15 16.89 18.42 -28.40
N GLY A 16 16.38 18.39 -27.16
CA GLY A 16 16.45 19.48 -26.19
C GLY A 16 17.83 19.56 -25.52
N GLN A 17 18.01 20.55 -24.66
CA GLN A 17 19.21 20.63 -23.83
C GLN A 17 19.04 19.81 -22.55
N ALA A 18 20.10 19.13 -22.11
CA ALA A 18 20.02 18.32 -20.90
C ALA A 18 19.76 19.15 -19.63
N GLY A 19 18.89 18.66 -18.75
CA GLY A 19 18.35 19.34 -17.57
C GLY A 19 17.08 20.13 -17.88
N ASP A 20 16.29 20.47 -16.87
CA ASP A 20 15.12 21.32 -17.04
C ASP A 20 15.57 22.79 -17.20
N GLN A 21 15.37 23.35 -18.40
CA GLN A 21 15.83 24.71 -18.69
C GLN A 21 14.88 25.80 -18.17
N ASN A 22 13.60 25.48 -18.03
CA ASN A 22 12.53 26.45 -17.81
C ASN A 22 11.77 26.24 -16.47
N GLY A 23 12.05 25.13 -15.78
CA GLY A 23 11.31 24.67 -14.60
C GLY A 23 9.94 24.06 -14.94
N ASP A 24 9.71 23.66 -16.19
CA ASP A 24 8.44 23.11 -16.67
C ASP A 24 8.55 21.80 -17.49
N GLU A 25 9.77 21.30 -17.73
CA GLU A 25 10.00 20.05 -18.47
C GLU A 25 9.60 18.83 -17.62
N TRP A 26 9.98 18.83 -16.34
CA TRP A 26 9.46 17.92 -15.32
C TRP A 26 9.01 18.74 -14.10
N ALA A 27 7.71 18.98 -13.99
CA ALA A 27 7.17 19.87 -12.97
C ALA A 27 6.03 19.27 -12.15
N VAL A 28 5.81 19.88 -10.97
CA VAL A 28 4.61 19.67 -10.16
C VAL A 28 3.52 20.64 -10.64
N ILE A 29 2.49 20.12 -11.29
CA ILE A 29 1.42 20.92 -11.88
C ILE A 29 0.03 20.52 -11.36
N PRO A 30 -1.00 21.36 -11.52
CA PRO A 30 -2.37 20.97 -11.24
C PRO A 30 -2.76 19.70 -12.01
N TRP A 31 -3.63 18.88 -11.42
CA TRP A 31 -4.19 17.76 -12.14
C TRP A 31 -4.97 18.28 -13.36
N TYR A 32 -4.84 17.58 -14.50
CA TYR A 32 -5.60 17.89 -15.70
C TYR A 32 -6.21 16.61 -16.28
N ASN A 33 -7.38 16.78 -16.88
CA ASN A 33 -8.08 15.68 -17.51
C ASN A 33 -7.45 15.38 -18.88
N ARG A 34 -6.96 14.16 -19.04
CA ARG A 34 -6.51 13.57 -20.32
C ARG A 34 -7.35 12.30 -20.53
N PRO A 35 -7.37 11.67 -21.72
CA PRO A 35 -7.99 10.36 -21.91
C PRO A 35 -7.27 9.22 -21.16
N TRP A 36 -7.08 9.38 -19.84
CA TRP A 36 -6.53 8.38 -18.95
C TRP A 36 -7.38 7.11 -19.07
N ASN A 37 -6.74 6.01 -19.44
CA ASN A 37 -7.42 4.72 -19.59
C ASN A 37 -7.12 3.78 -18.42
N TYR A 38 -6.09 4.07 -17.61
CA TYR A 38 -5.77 3.32 -16.40
C TYR A 38 -5.26 4.24 -15.28
N VAL A 39 -5.63 3.90 -14.05
CA VAL A 39 -4.89 4.32 -12.85
C VAL A 39 -4.25 3.08 -12.23
N LEU A 40 -2.95 3.15 -11.96
CA LEU A 40 -2.20 2.05 -11.35
C LEU A 40 -1.89 2.43 -9.92
N ARG A 41 -2.44 1.66 -8.98
CA ARG A 41 -2.37 1.94 -7.54
C ARG A 41 -1.63 0.84 -6.81
N HIS A 42 -0.54 1.17 -6.12
CA HIS A 42 0.08 0.21 -5.21
C HIS A 42 -0.76 0.09 -3.93
N PRO A 43 -1.07 -1.12 -3.42
CA PRO A 43 -1.92 -1.29 -2.24
C PRO A 43 -1.26 -0.75 -0.97
N ASP A 44 0.06 -0.91 -0.82
CA ASP A 44 0.82 -0.40 0.32
C ASP A 44 0.97 1.14 0.27
N ALA A 45 0.48 1.81 1.33
CA ALA A 45 0.55 3.25 1.49
C ALA A 45 1.98 3.78 1.69
N ALA A 46 2.88 3.00 2.30
CA ALA A 46 4.28 3.40 2.47
C ALA A 46 5.00 3.47 1.12
N VAL A 47 4.75 2.50 0.23
CA VAL A 47 5.25 2.53 -1.16
C VAL A 47 4.74 3.76 -1.89
N ARG A 48 3.43 4.03 -1.81
CA ARG A 48 2.83 5.21 -2.44
C ARG A 48 3.44 6.52 -1.93
N LYS A 49 3.60 6.67 -0.62
CA LYS A 49 4.25 7.83 0.01
C LYS A 49 5.68 8.02 -0.50
N LYS A 50 6.45 6.94 -0.65
CA LYS A 50 7.82 7.01 -1.16
C LYS A 50 7.88 7.36 -2.65
N ILE A 51 6.94 6.86 -3.46
CA ILE A 51 6.79 7.28 -4.87
C ILE A 51 6.54 8.78 -4.95
N VAL A 52 5.64 9.33 -4.14
CA VAL A 52 5.36 10.78 -4.10
C VAL A 52 6.58 11.59 -3.67
N GLU A 53 7.33 11.13 -2.66
CA GLU A 53 8.57 11.80 -2.24
C GLU A 53 9.56 11.93 -3.39
N LEU A 54 9.86 10.82 -4.08
CA LEU A 54 10.80 10.83 -5.20
C LEU A 54 10.27 11.63 -6.39
N ALA A 55 8.97 11.54 -6.70
CA ALA A 55 8.34 12.28 -7.79
C ALA A 55 8.35 13.80 -7.57
N ARG A 56 8.19 14.27 -6.33
CA ARG A 56 8.35 15.69 -5.98
C ARG A 56 9.81 16.14 -6.05
N LYS A 57 10.73 15.31 -5.57
CA LYS A 57 12.17 15.62 -5.65
C LYS A 57 12.68 15.69 -7.09
N ALA A 58 12.20 14.80 -7.96
CA ALA A 58 12.55 14.83 -9.37
C ALA A 58 12.00 16.10 -10.05
N ALA A 59 10.71 16.38 -9.84
CA ALA A 59 10.03 17.52 -10.44
C ALA A 59 10.41 18.91 -9.87
N ASN A 60 11.29 18.95 -8.87
CA ASN A 60 11.81 20.18 -8.25
C ASN A 60 13.34 20.27 -8.41
N ASN A 61 13.93 19.48 -9.31
CA ASN A 61 15.35 19.50 -9.57
C ASN A 61 15.62 19.82 -11.04
N ASP A 62 16.09 21.05 -11.28
CA ASP A 62 16.37 21.58 -12.62
C ASP A 62 17.48 20.80 -13.36
N MET A 63 18.16 19.87 -12.72
CA MET A 63 19.11 18.97 -13.37
C MET A 63 18.43 17.79 -14.10
N ILE A 64 17.10 17.71 -14.10
CA ILE A 64 16.34 16.59 -14.66
C ILE A 64 15.31 17.12 -15.69
N GLY A 65 15.65 17.02 -16.98
CA GLY A 65 14.83 17.50 -18.10
C GLY A 65 13.98 16.42 -18.78
N TYR A 66 13.44 16.78 -19.94
CA TYR A 66 12.71 15.89 -20.84
C TYR A 66 13.37 15.73 -22.23
N ASP A 67 13.71 14.48 -22.60
CA ASP A 67 14.12 14.11 -23.96
C ASP A 67 13.93 12.61 -24.20
N GLN A 68 13.14 12.24 -25.23
CA GLN A 68 12.94 10.83 -25.59
C GLN A 68 14.18 10.14 -26.17
N GLY A 69 15.13 10.91 -26.70
CA GLY A 69 16.40 10.44 -27.27
C GLY A 69 17.45 10.05 -26.22
N ASP A 70 17.44 10.69 -25.05
CA ASP A 70 18.35 10.39 -23.92
C ASP A 70 17.63 10.03 -22.62
N ARG A 71 16.38 9.56 -22.73
CA ARG A 71 15.44 9.21 -21.65
C ARG A 71 15.92 8.24 -20.54
N TYR A 72 17.14 7.74 -20.59
CA TYR A 72 17.72 6.83 -19.59
C TYR A 72 18.85 7.46 -18.77
N SER A 73 19.31 8.67 -19.09
CA SER A 73 20.36 9.33 -18.33
C SER A 73 19.89 9.70 -16.92
N PHE A 74 18.58 9.97 -16.72
CA PHE A 74 17.99 10.12 -15.38
C PHE A 74 18.25 8.91 -14.48
N TRP A 75 18.00 7.67 -14.95
CA TRP A 75 18.25 6.48 -14.14
C TRP A 75 19.73 6.34 -13.77
N THR A 76 20.62 6.66 -14.70
CA THR A 76 22.08 6.62 -14.49
C THR A 76 22.48 7.54 -13.34
N GLN A 77 22.02 8.80 -13.38
CA GLN A 77 22.30 9.76 -12.31
C GLN A 77 21.59 9.41 -11.00
N LEU A 78 20.34 8.96 -11.07
CA LEU A 78 19.56 8.55 -9.90
C LEU A 78 20.24 7.43 -9.12
N LYS A 79 20.78 6.42 -9.83
CA LYS A 79 21.56 5.34 -9.21
C LYS A 79 22.86 5.87 -8.59
N ALA A 80 23.56 6.78 -9.26
CA ALA A 80 24.84 7.33 -8.78
C ALA A 80 24.70 8.09 -7.45
N VAL A 81 23.55 8.71 -7.20
CA VAL A 81 23.28 9.49 -5.98
C VAL A 81 22.53 8.71 -4.89
N GLY A 82 22.44 7.39 -5.01
CA GLY A 82 21.76 6.54 -4.02
C GLY A 82 20.24 6.68 -4.05
N TYR A 83 19.66 6.87 -5.23
CA TYR A 83 18.22 6.91 -5.48
C TYR A 83 17.47 8.12 -4.89
N ASP A 84 18.18 9.22 -4.64
CA ASP A 84 17.62 10.47 -4.16
C ASP A 84 17.66 11.55 -5.26
N PRO A 85 16.55 11.84 -5.97
CA PRO A 85 16.56 12.75 -7.10
C PRO A 85 17.07 14.16 -6.77
N SER A 86 16.87 14.65 -5.54
CA SER A 86 17.34 15.98 -5.13
C SER A 86 18.86 16.09 -4.99
N LYS A 87 19.59 14.98 -5.12
CA LYS A 87 21.06 14.97 -5.09
C LYS A 87 21.69 14.92 -6.48
N ILE A 88 20.90 14.82 -7.54
CA ILE A 88 21.40 14.84 -8.91
C ILE A 88 21.91 16.25 -9.21
N THR A 89 23.19 16.35 -9.58
CA THR A 89 23.88 17.60 -9.92
C THR A 89 24.45 17.62 -11.34
N VAL A 90 24.25 16.53 -12.09
CA VAL A 90 24.66 16.40 -13.50
C VAL A 90 23.39 16.42 -14.34
N PRO A 91 23.30 17.29 -15.38
CA PRO A 91 22.11 17.36 -16.20
C PRO A 91 21.80 16.00 -16.83
N CYS A 92 20.53 15.62 -16.80
CA CYS A 92 20.07 14.33 -17.30
C CYS A 92 18.63 14.40 -17.76
N GLU A 93 18.27 13.42 -18.56
CA GLU A 93 17.02 13.36 -19.30
C GLU A 93 16.19 12.14 -18.95
N SER A 94 14.89 12.34 -19.04
CA SER A 94 13.89 11.29 -18.94
C SER A 94 12.80 11.51 -19.98
N ASP A 95 11.88 10.56 -20.09
CA ASP A 95 10.55 10.84 -20.59
C ASP A 95 9.51 10.46 -19.53
N CYS A 96 8.23 10.67 -19.86
CA CYS A 96 7.12 10.35 -18.95
C CYS A 96 7.20 8.92 -18.38
N SER A 97 7.45 7.92 -19.22
CA SER A 97 7.35 6.51 -18.86
C SER A 97 8.62 5.92 -18.25
N ALA A 98 9.79 6.34 -18.74
CA ALA A 98 11.08 5.99 -18.14
C ALA A 98 11.22 6.67 -16.77
N GLY A 99 10.72 7.89 -16.61
CA GLY A 99 10.75 8.63 -15.36
C GLY A 99 9.91 7.94 -14.27
N VAL A 100 8.67 7.57 -14.59
CA VAL A 100 7.82 6.78 -13.69
C VAL A 100 8.47 5.44 -13.35
N ALA A 101 8.98 4.71 -14.35
CA ALA A 101 9.60 3.41 -14.12
C ALA A 101 10.87 3.51 -13.25
N ALA A 102 11.70 4.52 -13.46
CA ALA A 102 12.89 4.81 -12.66
C ALA A 102 12.53 5.14 -11.21
N ILE A 103 11.50 5.97 -10.98
CA ILE A 103 11.00 6.27 -9.62
C ILE A 103 10.52 4.99 -8.93
N VAL A 104 9.67 4.18 -9.58
CA VAL A 104 9.15 2.95 -8.96
C VAL A 104 10.27 1.97 -8.65
N LYS A 105 11.23 1.81 -9.57
CA LYS A 105 12.40 0.94 -9.37
C LYS A 105 13.27 1.43 -8.22
N ALA A 106 13.52 2.74 -8.13
CA ALA A 106 14.27 3.37 -7.04
C ALA A 106 13.60 3.14 -5.68
N VAL A 107 12.28 3.28 -5.59
CA VAL A 107 11.52 2.93 -4.37
C VAL A 107 11.73 1.45 -4.00
N GLY A 108 11.78 0.55 -4.97
CA GLY A 108 12.11 -0.85 -4.74
C GLY A 108 13.47 -1.07 -4.06
N TYR A 109 14.51 -0.33 -4.47
CA TYR A 109 15.81 -0.40 -3.82
C TYR A 109 15.78 0.20 -2.41
N LEU A 110 15.14 1.37 -2.23
CA LEU A 110 15.08 2.07 -0.95
C LEU A 110 14.26 1.31 0.11
N MET A 111 13.29 0.49 -0.31
CA MET A 111 12.40 -0.25 0.58
C MET A 111 12.66 -1.76 0.60
N GLY A 112 13.69 -2.25 -0.10
CA GLY A 112 13.98 -3.69 -0.21
C GLY A 112 12.89 -4.51 -0.91
N ASN A 113 12.02 -3.88 -1.69
CA ASN A 113 10.91 -4.55 -2.38
C ASN A 113 11.37 -5.09 -3.75
N THR A 114 11.56 -6.41 -3.84
CA THR A 114 12.09 -7.09 -5.04
C THR A 114 11.17 -7.00 -6.25
N LYS A 115 9.84 -6.91 -6.07
CA LYS A 115 8.89 -6.74 -7.17
C LYS A 115 8.98 -5.35 -7.80
N LEU A 116 9.20 -4.31 -6.98
CA LEU A 116 9.44 -2.96 -7.50
C LEU A 116 10.84 -2.86 -8.14
N GLN A 117 11.85 -3.51 -7.56
CA GLN A 117 13.21 -3.58 -8.15
C GLN A 117 13.23 -4.23 -9.54
N SER A 118 12.29 -5.14 -9.85
CA SER A 118 12.22 -5.80 -11.15
C SER A 118 11.59 -4.95 -12.26
N VAL A 119 10.99 -3.79 -11.92
CA VAL A 119 10.48 -2.86 -12.92
C VAL A 119 11.60 -2.44 -13.86
N SER A 120 11.36 -2.58 -15.16
CA SER A 120 12.33 -2.25 -16.20
C SER A 120 12.38 -0.73 -16.41
N ILE A 121 13.58 -0.16 -16.44
CA ILE A 121 13.78 1.26 -16.80
C ILE A 121 13.45 1.53 -18.28
N TYR A 122 13.36 0.48 -19.10
CA TYR A 122 13.01 0.54 -20.52
C TYR A 122 11.50 0.50 -20.76
N CYS A 123 10.68 0.67 -19.72
CA CYS A 123 9.24 0.77 -19.92
C CYS A 123 8.90 2.00 -20.77
N TYR A 124 7.96 1.80 -21.68
CA TYR A 124 7.29 2.85 -22.42
C TYR A 124 5.79 2.79 -22.11
N THR A 125 5.03 3.81 -22.51
CA THR A 125 3.59 3.91 -22.17
C THR A 125 2.75 2.71 -22.62
N GLY A 126 3.18 1.91 -23.60
CA GLY A 126 2.48 0.71 -24.06
C GLY A 126 2.74 -0.57 -23.25
N ASN A 127 3.80 -0.63 -22.43
CA ASN A 127 4.07 -1.79 -21.57
C ASN A 127 4.09 -1.46 -20.06
N LEU A 128 4.02 -0.17 -19.70
CA LEU A 128 4.10 0.28 -18.31
C LEU A 128 3.04 -0.35 -17.41
N ARG A 129 1.80 -0.49 -17.90
CA ARG A 129 0.72 -1.17 -17.15
C ARG A 129 1.08 -2.60 -16.79
N ALA A 130 1.59 -3.37 -17.74
CA ALA A 130 1.97 -4.76 -17.51
C ALA A 130 3.11 -4.86 -16.50
N ALA A 131 4.13 -3.98 -16.63
CA ALA A 131 5.25 -3.93 -15.71
C ALA A 131 4.84 -3.59 -14.28
N LEU A 132 4.02 -2.55 -14.10
CA LEU A 132 3.57 -2.14 -12.76
C LEU A 132 2.57 -3.13 -12.16
N LYS A 133 1.71 -3.76 -12.97
CA LYS A 133 0.86 -4.86 -12.49
C LYS A 133 1.70 -6.03 -11.98
N ALA A 134 2.75 -6.43 -12.70
CA ALA A 134 3.69 -7.46 -12.24
C ALA A 134 4.44 -7.04 -10.96
N ALA A 135 4.65 -5.72 -10.77
CA ALA A 135 5.24 -5.14 -9.59
C ALA A 135 4.28 -5.05 -8.38
N GLY A 136 3.01 -5.46 -8.53
CA GLY A 136 2.02 -5.50 -7.45
C GLY A 136 1.01 -4.35 -7.44
N PHE A 137 0.97 -3.52 -8.48
CA PHE A 137 -0.03 -2.47 -8.61
C PHE A 137 -1.38 -3.05 -9.07
N GLU A 138 -2.45 -2.54 -8.47
CA GLU A 138 -3.82 -2.73 -8.95
C GLU A 138 -4.06 -1.87 -10.19
N VAL A 139 -4.91 -2.36 -11.10
CA VAL A 139 -5.32 -1.64 -12.31
C VAL A 139 -6.76 -1.16 -12.15
N LEU A 140 -6.94 0.14 -11.95
CA LEU A 140 -8.24 0.78 -11.79
C LEU A 140 -8.69 1.38 -13.13
N THR A 141 -9.91 1.04 -13.55
CA THR A 141 -10.51 1.47 -14.83
C THR A 141 -11.87 2.13 -14.68
N ALA A 142 -12.42 2.19 -13.47
CA ALA A 142 -13.70 2.83 -13.24
C ALA A 142 -13.60 4.34 -13.51
N SER A 143 -14.61 4.90 -14.20
CA SER A 143 -14.63 6.31 -14.64
C SER A 143 -14.34 7.30 -13.50
N LYS A 144 -14.78 7.02 -12.27
CA LYS A 144 -14.52 7.86 -11.09
C LYS A 144 -13.02 8.09 -10.79
N TYR A 145 -12.13 7.20 -11.21
CA TYR A 145 -10.68 7.35 -11.07
C TYR A 145 -10.03 8.04 -12.27
N LEU A 146 -10.71 8.07 -13.42
CA LEU A 146 -10.15 8.53 -14.69
C LEU A 146 -10.57 9.96 -15.03
N ALA A 147 -11.78 10.34 -14.63
CA ALA A 147 -12.42 11.60 -15.03
C ALA A 147 -12.11 12.79 -14.09
N SER A 148 -11.65 12.54 -12.87
CA SER A 148 -11.25 13.58 -11.91
C SER A 148 -10.24 13.07 -10.89
N ASP A 149 -9.60 13.99 -10.19
CA ASP A 149 -8.66 13.72 -9.10
C ASP A 149 -9.35 13.33 -7.77
N ASN A 150 -10.66 13.54 -7.64
CA ASN A 150 -11.41 13.32 -6.39
C ASN A 150 -11.19 11.94 -5.74
N TYR A 151 -11.04 10.87 -6.52
CA TYR A 151 -10.88 9.50 -6.00
C TYR A 151 -9.45 8.96 -6.14
N LEU A 152 -8.53 9.78 -6.64
CA LEU A 152 -7.12 9.42 -6.75
C LEU A 152 -6.47 9.42 -5.37
N ARG A 153 -5.51 8.52 -5.18
CA ARG A 153 -4.64 8.51 -4.02
C ARG A 153 -3.27 9.05 -4.40
N ALA A 154 -2.61 9.71 -3.46
CA ALA A 154 -1.22 10.08 -3.58
C ALA A 154 -0.40 8.82 -3.93
N GLY A 155 0.45 8.90 -4.97
CA GLY A 155 1.26 7.79 -5.48
C GLY A 155 0.59 6.95 -6.58
N ASP A 156 -0.66 7.24 -6.94
CA ASP A 156 -1.29 6.64 -8.12
C ASP A 156 -0.53 7.05 -9.40
N VAL A 157 -0.33 6.09 -10.31
CA VAL A 157 0.21 6.35 -11.64
C VAL A 157 -0.95 6.49 -12.62
N LEU A 158 -1.10 7.67 -13.21
CA LEU A 158 -2.05 7.96 -14.28
C LEU A 158 -1.46 7.50 -15.60
N LEU A 159 -2.20 6.74 -16.39
CA LEU A 159 -1.73 6.21 -17.66
C LEU A 159 -2.77 6.42 -18.76
N TYR A 160 -2.33 7.11 -19.82
CA TYR A 160 -2.95 7.05 -21.13
C TYR A 160 -2.03 6.18 -21.99
N GLU A 161 -2.31 4.88 -21.99
CA GLU A 161 -1.51 3.83 -22.63
C GLU A 161 -1.20 4.20 -24.09
N GLY A 162 0.07 4.11 -24.47
CA GLY A 162 0.56 4.53 -25.79
C GLY A 162 0.82 6.04 -25.95
N HIS A 163 0.48 6.89 -24.98
CA HIS A 163 0.57 8.35 -25.15
C HIS A 163 1.24 9.13 -24.01
N HIS A 164 0.90 8.90 -22.74
CA HIS A 164 1.51 9.65 -21.61
C HIS A 164 1.25 8.98 -20.27
N THR A 165 2.07 9.32 -19.27
CA THR A 165 1.88 8.92 -17.89
C THR A 165 2.34 10.03 -16.93
N ALA A 166 1.75 10.08 -15.74
CA ALA A 166 2.10 11.04 -14.69
C ALA A 166 1.86 10.40 -13.31
N ILE A 167 2.44 10.96 -12.26
CA ILE A 167 2.25 10.50 -10.88
C ILE A 167 1.34 11.47 -10.16
N ASN A 168 0.23 10.99 -9.62
CA ASN A 168 -0.62 11.78 -8.74
C ASN A 168 0.06 11.99 -7.37
N LEU A 169 0.08 13.22 -6.87
CA LEU A 169 0.89 13.59 -5.70
C LEU A 169 0.09 13.84 -4.42
N ASP A 170 -1.23 13.98 -4.54
CA ASP A 170 -2.13 14.34 -3.43
C ASP A 170 -3.33 13.39 -3.41
N ASP A 171 -3.88 13.13 -2.23
CA ASP A 171 -5.15 12.42 -2.12
C ASP A 171 -6.30 13.34 -2.56
N GLY A 172 -7.21 12.78 -3.35
CA GLY A 172 -8.44 13.47 -3.73
C GLY A 172 -9.41 13.60 -2.55
N ALA A 173 -10.31 14.57 -2.61
CA ALA A 173 -11.26 14.86 -1.53
C ALA A 173 -12.24 13.69 -1.22
N SER A 174 -12.40 12.74 -2.15
CA SER A 174 -13.22 11.53 -2.02
C SER A 174 -12.37 10.25 -2.01
N ALA A 175 -11.04 10.38 -1.90
CA ALA A 175 -10.17 9.24 -1.70
C ALA A 175 -10.44 8.71 -0.28
N GLU A 176 -10.96 7.49 -0.17
CA GLU A 176 -11.17 6.86 1.13
C GLU A 176 -9.86 6.87 1.92
N THR A 177 -9.79 7.69 2.96
CA THR A 177 -8.78 7.63 3.98
C THR A 177 -9.01 6.35 4.76
N THR A 178 -8.08 5.41 4.72
CA THR A 178 -8.03 4.34 5.72
C THR A 178 -7.82 5.01 7.06
N THR A 179 -8.91 5.19 7.81
CA THR A 179 -8.84 5.51 9.24
C THR A 179 -8.10 4.36 9.90
N THR A 180 -6.88 4.62 10.38
CA THR A 180 -6.16 3.66 11.20
C THR A 180 -6.72 3.73 12.61
N TYR A 181 -7.23 2.61 13.10
CA TYR A 181 -7.71 2.49 14.46
C TYR A 181 -6.58 2.03 15.38
N THR A 182 -6.62 2.42 16.66
CA THR A 182 -5.74 1.82 17.67
C THR A 182 -6.20 0.38 17.88
N GLU A 183 -5.33 -0.57 17.55
CA GLU A 183 -5.61 -1.98 17.82
C GLU A 183 -5.70 -2.22 19.33
N GLY A 184 -6.69 -3.01 19.75
CA GLY A 184 -6.91 -3.28 21.16
C GLY A 184 -8.30 -3.81 21.50
N TRP A 185 -8.42 -4.21 22.76
CA TRP A 185 -9.69 -4.60 23.36
C TRP A 185 -10.62 -3.39 23.47
N GLN A 186 -11.85 -3.58 23.02
CA GLN A 186 -12.94 -2.61 23.14
C GLN A 186 -14.04 -3.22 24.00
N ARG A 187 -14.65 -2.41 24.87
CA ARG A 187 -15.73 -2.84 25.78
C ARG A 187 -17.00 -2.06 25.50
N SER A 188 -18.11 -2.76 25.27
CA SER A 188 -19.43 -2.14 25.10
C SER A 188 -20.06 -1.77 26.44
N ALA A 189 -21.11 -0.94 26.40
CA ALA A 189 -21.81 -0.47 27.59
C ALA A 189 -22.47 -1.60 28.41
N ASP A 190 -22.83 -2.70 27.76
CA ASP A 190 -23.36 -3.92 28.39
C ASP A 190 -22.26 -4.86 28.91
N GLY A 191 -20.99 -4.46 28.80
CA GLY A 191 -19.85 -5.15 29.39
C GLY A 191 -19.18 -6.20 28.52
N ARG A 192 -19.65 -6.43 27.29
CA ARG A 192 -19.04 -7.38 26.35
C ARG A 192 -17.77 -6.81 25.71
N TYR A 193 -16.84 -7.70 25.36
CA TYR A 193 -15.59 -7.33 24.72
C TYR A 193 -15.55 -7.74 23.26
N TRP A 194 -14.90 -6.94 22.43
CA TRP A 194 -14.52 -7.27 21.06
C TRP A 194 -13.10 -6.76 20.78
N TRP A 195 -12.45 -7.30 19.76
CA TRP A 195 -11.08 -6.90 19.39
C TRP A 195 -11.09 -6.01 18.15
N GLN A 196 -10.57 -4.78 18.28
CA GLN A 196 -10.40 -3.90 17.14
C GLN A 196 -9.04 -4.12 16.49
N ARG A 197 -9.03 -4.36 15.18
CA ARG A 197 -7.82 -4.38 14.36
C ARG A 197 -7.48 -2.99 13.85
N VAL A 198 -6.23 -2.80 13.42
CA VAL A 198 -5.72 -1.52 12.89
C VAL A 198 -6.50 -0.99 11.67
N ASP A 199 -7.10 -1.88 10.89
CA ASP A 199 -7.91 -1.56 9.71
C ASP A 199 -9.39 -1.26 10.03
N GLY A 200 -9.76 -1.28 11.32
CA GLY A 200 -11.11 -1.05 11.80
C GLY A 200 -12.01 -2.28 11.79
N THR A 201 -11.53 -3.41 11.25
CA THR A 201 -12.25 -4.69 11.30
C THR A 201 -12.08 -5.37 12.66
N TRP A 202 -12.81 -6.46 12.88
CA TRP A 202 -12.77 -7.26 14.09
C TRP A 202 -12.92 -8.75 13.76
N PRO A 203 -12.37 -9.66 14.60
CA PRO A 203 -12.61 -11.09 14.47
C PRO A 203 -14.10 -11.41 14.73
N ALA A 204 -14.67 -12.30 13.93
CA ALA A 204 -16.02 -12.81 14.09
C ALA A 204 -16.09 -14.24 13.56
N ASN A 205 -16.76 -15.13 14.31
CA ASN A 205 -16.79 -16.57 14.07
C ASN A 205 -15.38 -17.15 13.85
N CYS A 206 -14.43 -16.81 14.71
CA CYS A 206 -13.06 -17.30 14.57
C CYS A 206 -12.28 -17.28 15.88
N TRP A 207 -11.21 -18.07 15.89
CA TRP A 207 -10.13 -17.97 16.86
C TRP A 207 -9.21 -16.80 16.50
N GLN A 208 -8.76 -16.07 17.51
CA GLN A 208 -7.77 -15.00 17.37
C GLN A 208 -6.75 -15.11 18.50
N LEU A 209 -5.47 -15.18 18.16
CA LEU A 209 -4.37 -15.11 19.11
C LEU A 209 -4.11 -13.63 19.42
N ILE A 210 -4.17 -13.25 20.70
CA ILE A 210 -3.99 -11.89 21.20
C ILE A 210 -3.10 -11.96 22.42
N ASN A 211 -1.99 -11.21 22.42
CA ASN A 211 -1.05 -11.17 23.53
C ASN A 211 -0.72 -12.57 24.07
N HIS A 212 -0.32 -13.49 23.18
CA HIS A 212 0.04 -14.88 23.48
C HIS A 212 -1.10 -15.81 23.94
N HIS A 213 -2.36 -15.39 23.92
CA HIS A 213 -3.48 -16.21 24.36
C HIS A 213 -4.56 -16.34 23.28
N TRP A 214 -5.18 -17.52 23.17
CA TRP A 214 -6.26 -17.74 22.21
C TRP A 214 -7.60 -17.26 22.76
N TYR A 215 -8.33 -16.52 21.92
CA TYR A 215 -9.69 -16.07 22.20
C TYR A 215 -10.63 -16.51 21.07
N LEU A 216 -11.88 -16.79 21.41
CA LEU A 216 -12.91 -17.18 20.45
C LEU A 216 -13.95 -16.07 20.35
N PHE A 217 -14.37 -15.76 19.11
CA PHE A 217 -15.36 -14.71 18.83
C PHE A 217 -16.58 -15.30 18.15
N ASP A 218 -17.77 -14.91 18.61
CA ASP A 218 -19.05 -15.32 18.03
C ASP A 218 -19.28 -14.70 16.64
N GLY A 219 -20.39 -15.06 15.98
CA GLY A 219 -20.71 -14.55 14.64
C GLY A 219 -20.96 -13.05 14.54
N SER A 220 -21.16 -12.36 15.66
CA SER A 220 -21.27 -10.90 15.71
C SER A 220 -19.94 -10.22 16.07
N GLY A 221 -18.92 -10.99 16.41
CA GLY A 221 -17.59 -10.51 16.77
C GLY A 221 -17.41 -10.19 18.26
N TRP A 222 -18.28 -10.71 19.12
CA TRP A 222 -18.09 -10.62 20.56
C TRP A 222 -17.22 -11.78 21.04
N MET A 223 -16.26 -11.46 21.91
CA MET A 223 -15.50 -12.48 22.63
C MET A 223 -16.45 -13.29 23.50
N VAL A 224 -16.35 -14.62 23.43
CA VAL A 224 -17.16 -15.52 24.24
C VAL A 224 -16.43 -15.98 25.50
N THR A 225 -17.18 -16.33 26.54
CA THR A 225 -16.68 -16.80 27.84
C THR A 225 -17.46 -18.03 28.28
N GLY A 226 -16.85 -18.94 29.02
CA GLY A 226 -17.45 -20.21 29.45
C GLY A 226 -17.33 -21.30 28.38
N TRP A 227 -18.25 -22.26 28.40
CA TRP A 227 -18.23 -23.40 27.48
C TRP A 227 -18.86 -23.04 26.14
N HIS A 228 -18.11 -23.21 25.05
CA HIS A 228 -18.59 -23.01 23.67
C HIS A 228 -18.08 -24.13 22.75
N ARG A 229 -18.85 -24.43 21.70
CA ARG A 229 -18.45 -25.38 20.65
C ARG A 229 -17.86 -24.69 19.44
N TRP A 230 -16.81 -25.29 18.87
CA TRP A 230 -16.22 -24.83 17.61
C TRP A 230 -16.12 -26.00 16.63
N ASN A 231 -16.73 -25.86 15.46
CA ASN A 231 -16.75 -26.89 14.41
C ASN A 231 -15.77 -26.65 13.25
N GLY A 232 -14.81 -25.73 13.42
CA GLY A 232 -13.92 -25.30 12.34
C GLY A 232 -14.46 -24.14 11.50
N LYS A 233 -15.71 -23.73 11.69
CA LYS A 233 -16.36 -22.66 10.93
C LYS A 233 -17.16 -21.67 11.77
N MET A 234 -17.86 -22.15 12.80
CA MET A 234 -18.80 -21.34 13.56
C MET A 234 -18.80 -21.74 15.03
N VAL A 235 -18.97 -20.74 15.89
CA VAL A 235 -19.20 -20.92 17.33
C VAL A 235 -20.65 -21.36 17.56
N ASP A 236 -20.85 -22.40 18.36
CA ASP A 236 -22.17 -22.96 18.71
C ASP A 236 -23.08 -23.16 17.50
N SER A 237 -22.60 -23.95 16.54
CA SER A 237 -23.38 -24.26 15.35
C SER A 237 -24.74 -24.87 15.72
N ALA A 238 -25.79 -24.48 14.98
CA ALA A 238 -27.16 -24.90 15.26
C ALA A 238 -27.38 -26.41 15.10
N ASP A 239 -26.52 -27.09 14.34
CA ASP A 239 -26.51 -28.54 14.21
C ASP A 239 -25.85 -29.27 15.40
N GLY A 240 -25.29 -28.50 16.35
CA GLY A 240 -24.64 -29.00 17.55
C GLY A 240 -23.25 -29.60 17.33
N THR A 241 -22.68 -29.46 16.12
CA THR A 241 -21.35 -29.98 15.78
C THR A 241 -20.22 -29.20 16.44
N GLY A 242 -19.04 -29.82 16.51
CA GLY A 242 -17.80 -29.21 16.99
C GLY A 242 -17.36 -29.69 18.36
N ASP A 243 -16.12 -29.35 18.68
CA ASP A 243 -15.47 -29.70 19.95
C ASP A 243 -15.73 -28.62 21.00
N TRP A 244 -15.76 -29.01 22.27
CA TRP A 244 -15.95 -28.09 23.39
C TRP A 244 -14.63 -27.45 23.80
N TYR A 245 -14.69 -26.12 23.98
CA TYR A 245 -13.62 -25.31 24.53
C TYR A 245 -14.16 -24.54 25.72
N PHE A 246 -13.31 -24.36 26.73
CA PHE A 246 -13.62 -23.51 27.87
C PHE A 246 -12.81 -22.21 27.75
N LEU A 247 -13.52 -21.09 27.74
CA LEU A 247 -12.97 -19.75 27.69
C LEU A 247 -13.13 -19.15 29.09
N ASP A 248 -12.08 -18.51 29.63
CA ASP A 248 -12.11 -18.01 31.00
C ASP A 248 -13.31 -17.08 31.23
N ASN A 249 -14.07 -17.32 32.30
CA ASN A 249 -15.29 -16.56 32.61
C ASN A 249 -15.14 -15.72 33.88
N THR A 250 -13.90 -15.44 34.29
CA THR A 250 -13.62 -14.55 35.41
C THR A 250 -13.89 -13.10 34.99
N ALA A 251 -15.11 -12.62 35.25
CA ALA A 251 -15.53 -11.28 34.87
C ALA A 251 -14.57 -10.19 35.38
N GLY A 252 -14.02 -9.39 34.47
CA GLY A 252 -13.02 -8.34 34.77
C GLY A 252 -11.62 -8.87 35.10
N GLY A 253 -11.38 -10.18 34.95
CA GLY A 253 -10.06 -10.78 35.12
C GLY A 253 -9.09 -10.37 34.00
N PRO A 254 -7.77 -10.42 34.25
CA PRO A 254 -6.76 -9.99 33.28
C PRO A 254 -6.74 -10.83 31.99
N LEU A 255 -7.32 -12.03 32.04
CA LEU A 255 -7.37 -13.00 30.94
C LEU A 255 -8.80 -13.50 30.70
N GLU A 256 -9.81 -12.68 31.02
CA GLU A 256 -11.22 -12.99 30.72
C GLU A 256 -11.37 -13.35 29.22
N GLY A 257 -11.97 -14.50 28.94
CA GLY A 257 -12.16 -15.05 27.59
C GLY A 257 -10.99 -15.85 27.02
N ALA A 258 -9.83 -15.91 27.69
CA ALA A 258 -8.70 -16.69 27.22
C ALA A 258 -9.03 -18.20 27.28
N CYS A 259 -8.64 -18.94 26.24
CA CYS A 259 -8.91 -20.36 26.13
C CYS A 259 -8.09 -21.14 27.17
N TRP A 260 -8.75 -22.06 27.85
CA TRP A 260 -8.06 -23.07 28.66
C TRP A 260 -7.66 -24.26 27.80
N HIS A 261 -6.58 -24.94 28.19
CA HIS A 261 -6.20 -26.22 27.61
C HIS A 261 -5.77 -27.22 28.68
N THR A 262 -5.78 -28.49 28.28
CA THR A 262 -5.32 -29.59 29.11
C THR A 262 -3.83 -29.80 28.87
N ARG A 263 -3.05 -29.89 29.96
CA ARG A 263 -1.65 -30.33 29.93
C ARG A 263 -1.52 -31.84 29.81
N ASP A 264 -0.32 -32.32 29.51
CA ASP A 264 0.01 -33.75 29.44
C ASP A 264 -0.36 -34.54 30.70
N ASN A 265 -0.37 -33.88 31.87
CA ASN A 265 -0.75 -34.49 33.15
C ASN A 265 -2.25 -34.40 33.47
N GLY A 266 -3.07 -33.90 32.55
CA GLY A 266 -4.53 -33.75 32.71
C GLY A 266 -4.98 -32.48 33.45
N ALA A 267 -4.05 -31.69 33.99
CA ALA A 267 -4.39 -30.42 34.63
C ALA A 267 -4.79 -29.37 33.58
N GLN A 268 -5.68 -28.46 33.98
CA GLN A 268 -6.11 -27.34 33.14
C GLN A 268 -5.29 -26.09 33.44
N GLU A 269 -4.94 -25.33 32.41
CA GLU A 269 -4.36 -23.99 32.52
C GLU A 269 -4.84 -23.10 31.38
N ILE A 270 -4.71 -21.78 31.53
CA ILE A 270 -4.96 -20.84 30.43
C ILE A 270 -3.85 -21.05 29.40
N TRP A 271 -4.24 -21.16 28.13
CA TRP A 271 -3.36 -21.49 27.04
C TRP A 271 -2.52 -20.28 26.61
N GLU A 272 -1.28 -20.27 27.09
CA GLU A 272 -0.24 -19.37 26.62
C GLU A 272 0.54 -20.03 25.46
N VAL A 273 0.69 -19.30 24.36
CA VAL A 273 1.40 -19.75 23.17
C VAL A 273 2.77 -19.10 23.11
N ASP A 274 3.81 -19.91 23.22
CA ASP A 274 5.18 -19.48 22.97
C ASP A 274 5.43 -19.37 21.46
N LEU A 275 5.69 -18.14 20.99
CA LEU A 275 5.97 -17.84 19.58
C LEU A 275 7.33 -18.41 19.11
N ALA A 276 8.17 -18.92 20.01
CA ALA A 276 9.47 -19.52 19.68
C ALA A 276 9.37 -20.90 18.98
N ASN A 277 8.19 -21.53 18.96
CA ASN A 277 7.99 -22.89 18.42
C ASN A 277 7.13 -22.96 17.15
N GLN A 278 6.97 -21.85 16.42
CA GLN A 278 6.39 -21.85 15.07
C GLN A 278 7.51 -21.77 14.02
N ILE A 279 8.13 -22.93 13.73
CA ILE A 279 8.98 -23.16 12.55
C ILE A 279 8.27 -24.16 11.64
#